data_AF-T1AZL1-F1
#
_entry.id   AF-T1AZL1-F1
#
_cell.length_a   1.000
_cell.length_b   1.000
_cell.length_c   1.000
_cell.angle_alpha   90.00
_cell.angle_beta   90.00
_cell.angle_gamma   90.00
#
_symmetry.space_group_name_H-M   'P 1'
#
loop_
_entity.id
_entity.type
_entity.pdbx_description
1 polymer ?
#
loop_
_entity_poly.entity_id
_entity_poly.type
_entity_poly.pdbx_seq_one_letter_code
_entity_poly.pdbx_strand_id
1 'polypeptide(L)'
;AALLWVETPSNPLLRITDIERFAALGHACGAKVVVDNTFLSPAWQQPLALGADVVVHSTTKYLNGHSDVVGGAAVAREQDVSEELAWWANCLGVTGAPFDSFLTLRGLRTLHARLEQHGRNAQALAEWLAGADGVAKVYYPGLARHPGHEVARRQQRGFGAIVSLELAGGLEAVRAFTDGLAYFSLAESLGWR
;
A
#
# COMPACT_ATOMS: atom_id res chain seq x y z
N ALA A 1 22.45 -13.94 2.70
CA ALA A 1 21.78 -13.45 3.93
C ALA A 1 20.30 -13.83 3.87
N ALA A 2 19.64 -14.08 5.00
CA ALA A 2 18.19 -14.27 5.04
C ALA A 2 17.46 -12.93 4.92
N LEU A 3 16.27 -12.94 4.33
CA LEU A 3 15.42 -11.76 4.12
C LEU A 3 14.02 -12.04 4.66
N LEU A 4 13.49 -11.12 5.45
CA LEU A 4 12.09 -11.08 5.84
C LEU A 4 11.39 -9.98 5.04
N TRP A 5 10.51 -10.38 4.11
CA TRP A 5 9.73 -9.47 3.29
C TRP A 5 8.31 -9.34 3.82
N VAL A 6 7.88 -8.11 4.12
CA VAL A 6 6.57 -7.81 4.68
C VAL A 6 5.83 -6.86 3.76
N GLU A 7 4.57 -7.16 3.46
CA GLU A 7 3.63 -6.25 2.82
C GLU A 7 2.50 -5.96 3.82
N THR A 8 2.28 -4.68 4.15
CA THR A 8 1.20 -4.30 5.07
C THR A 8 0.68 -2.90 4.76
N PRO A 9 -0.64 -2.73 4.53
CA PRO A 9 -1.67 -3.77 4.40
C PRO A 9 -1.43 -4.69 3.19
N SER A 10 -1.79 -5.97 3.30
CA SER A 10 -1.62 -6.95 2.21
C SER A 10 -2.66 -6.81 1.10
N ASN A 11 -2.27 -6.93 -0.16
CA ASN A 11 -3.19 -7.06 -1.30
C ASN A 11 -3.73 -8.50 -1.46
N PRO A 12 -5.05 -8.74 -1.64
CA PRO A 12 -6.19 -7.81 -1.59
C PRO A 12 -6.91 -7.77 -0.24
N LEU A 13 -6.63 -8.69 0.69
CA LEU A 13 -7.44 -8.86 1.91
C LEU A 13 -7.14 -7.84 3.04
N LEU A 14 -6.22 -6.92 2.82
CA LEU A 14 -5.81 -5.85 3.74
C LEU A 14 -5.43 -6.33 5.14
N ARG A 15 -4.79 -7.50 5.24
CA ARG A 15 -4.23 -7.98 6.50
C ARG A 15 -3.14 -7.02 6.96
N ILE A 16 -3.11 -6.76 8.26
CA ILE A 16 -2.16 -5.85 8.88
C ILE A 16 -1.10 -6.65 9.61
N THR A 17 0.16 -6.38 9.27
CA THR A 17 1.32 -6.94 9.95
C THR A 17 1.89 -5.89 10.90
N ASP A 18 2.19 -6.30 12.12
CA ASP A 18 2.86 -5.45 13.12
C ASP A 18 4.33 -5.31 12.76
N ILE A 19 4.73 -4.17 12.18
CA ILE A 19 6.05 -3.99 11.59
C ILE A 19 7.13 -4.09 12.66
N GLU A 20 6.93 -3.44 13.81
CA GLU A 20 7.90 -3.42 14.90
C GLU A 20 8.17 -4.84 15.44
N ARG A 21 7.10 -5.60 15.67
CA ARG A 21 7.21 -6.98 16.14
C ARG A 21 7.90 -7.88 15.11
N PHE A 22 7.54 -7.76 13.84
CA PHE A 22 8.14 -8.57 12.78
C PHE A 22 9.59 -8.18 12.50
N ALA A 23 9.93 -6.89 12.61
CA ALA A 23 11.30 -6.42 12.50
C ALA A 23 12.18 -7.04 13.59
N ALA A 24 11.74 -6.99 14.84
CA ALA A 24 12.44 -7.62 15.96
C ALA A 24 12.65 -9.13 15.75
N LEU A 25 11.65 -9.85 15.23
CA LEU A 25 11.76 -11.29 14.92
C LEU A 25 12.74 -11.55 13.77
N GLY A 26 12.69 -10.75 12.70
CA GLY A 26 13.61 -10.87 11.58
C GLY A 26 15.06 -10.67 12.02
N HIS A 27 15.31 -9.62 12.81
CA HIS A 27 16.62 -9.31 13.35
C HIS A 27 17.14 -10.39 14.31
N ALA A 28 16.27 -10.95 15.17
CA ALA A 28 16.64 -12.07 16.05
C ALA A 28 17.11 -13.32 15.27
N CYS A 29 16.62 -13.50 14.04
CA CYS A 29 17.03 -14.57 13.14
C CYS A 29 18.21 -14.18 12.22
N GLY A 30 18.79 -13.00 12.37
CA GLY A 30 19.86 -12.49 11.50
C GLY A 30 19.40 -12.14 10.08
N ALA A 31 18.10 -11.93 9.86
CA ALA A 31 17.54 -11.53 8.58
C ALA A 31 17.47 -10.00 8.43
N LYS A 32 17.62 -9.51 7.20
CA LYS A 32 17.26 -8.13 6.84
C LYS A 32 15.75 -8.04 6.66
N VAL A 33 15.16 -6.93 7.09
CA VAL A 33 13.70 -6.72 7.09
C VAL A 33 13.35 -5.68 6.03
N VAL A 34 12.57 -6.10 5.03
CA VAL A 34 12.08 -5.25 3.95
C VAL A 34 10.58 -5.09 4.09
N VAL A 35 10.08 -3.86 3.99
CA VAL A 35 8.65 -3.56 4.01
C VAL A 35 8.23 -2.93 2.69
N ASP A 36 7.29 -3.56 1.99
CA ASP A 36 6.56 -2.92 0.90
C ASP A 36 5.49 -2.00 1.47
N ASN A 37 5.65 -0.69 1.22
CA ASN A 37 4.78 0.37 1.72
C ASN A 37 4.03 1.07 0.57
N THR A 38 3.75 0.33 -0.50
CA THR A 38 3.03 0.83 -1.67
C THR A 38 1.63 1.34 -1.32
N PHE A 39 0.92 0.68 -0.39
CA PHE A 39 -0.51 0.94 -0.13
C PHE A 39 -0.77 2.20 0.71
N LEU A 40 0.16 2.59 1.57
CA LEU A 40 -0.01 3.74 2.47
C LEU A 40 0.88 4.91 2.10
N SER A 41 1.95 4.66 1.35
CA SER A 41 2.99 5.65 1.04
C SER A 41 3.72 6.14 2.33
N PRO A 42 4.83 6.89 2.20
CA PRO A 42 5.54 7.41 3.36
C PRO A 42 4.75 8.47 4.16
N ALA A 43 3.66 9.00 3.59
CA ALA A 43 2.81 9.98 4.26
C ALA A 43 1.94 9.35 5.38
N TRP A 44 1.51 8.09 5.21
CA TRP A 44 0.66 7.42 6.20
C TRP A 44 1.32 6.26 6.94
N GLN A 45 2.45 5.74 6.49
CA GLN A 45 3.21 4.76 7.24
C GLN A 45 4.71 4.93 6.97
N GLN A 46 5.53 4.83 8.03
CA GLN A 46 6.99 5.01 7.94
C GLN A 46 7.70 3.76 8.47
N PRO A 47 7.84 2.68 7.68
CA PRO A 47 8.42 1.41 8.14
C PRO A 47 9.84 1.52 8.70
N LEU A 48 10.66 2.44 8.17
CA LEU A 48 11.98 2.72 8.71
C LEU A 48 11.91 3.31 10.13
N ALA A 49 10.86 4.01 10.52
CA ALA A 49 10.70 4.42 11.92
C ALA A 49 10.28 3.24 12.82
N LEU A 50 9.76 2.15 12.23
CA LEU A 50 9.20 0.98 12.91
C LEU A 50 10.16 -0.23 12.90
N GLY A 51 11.43 -0.02 12.58
CA GLY A 51 12.46 -1.07 12.64
C GLY A 51 12.80 -1.78 11.32
N ALA A 52 12.16 -1.45 10.20
CA ALA A 52 12.57 -2.02 8.90
C ALA A 52 13.99 -1.56 8.50
N ASP A 53 14.73 -2.39 7.76
CA ASP A 53 16.04 -2.04 7.19
C ASP A 53 15.87 -1.32 5.85
N VAL A 54 14.90 -1.76 5.05
CA VAL A 54 14.58 -1.20 3.73
C VAL A 54 13.07 -1.05 3.61
N VAL A 55 12.63 0.06 3.03
CA VAL A 55 11.27 0.23 2.54
C VAL A 55 11.28 0.26 1.02
N VAL A 56 10.34 -0.46 0.41
CA VAL A 56 10.13 -0.44 -1.04
C VAL A 56 8.77 0.12 -1.39
N HIS A 57 8.69 0.74 -2.55
CA HIS A 57 7.46 1.31 -3.08
C HIS A 57 7.35 1.02 -4.58
N SER A 58 6.15 0.66 -5.04
CA SER A 58 5.76 0.91 -6.42
C SER A 58 5.38 2.38 -6.58
N THR A 59 6.22 3.16 -7.28
CA THR A 59 5.93 4.58 -7.52
C THR A 59 4.77 4.77 -8.48
N THR A 60 4.45 3.74 -9.27
CA THR A 60 3.27 3.63 -10.16
C THR A 60 1.95 3.95 -9.47
N LYS A 61 1.84 3.67 -8.16
CA LYS A 61 0.59 3.77 -7.41
C LYS A 61 0.42 5.18 -6.82
N TYR A 62 0.28 5.31 -5.51
CA TYR A 62 -0.04 6.58 -4.85
C TYR A 62 1.04 7.66 -5.00
N LEU A 63 2.32 7.29 -5.12
CA LEU A 63 3.43 8.27 -5.19
C LEU A 63 3.34 9.12 -6.45
N ASN A 64 3.25 8.51 -7.63
CA ASN A 64 2.89 9.21 -8.86
C ASN A 64 1.41 9.66 -8.79
N GLY A 65 0.47 8.73 -8.63
CA GLY A 65 -0.96 9.00 -8.43
C GLY A 65 -1.75 9.48 -9.65
N HIS A 66 -1.15 9.45 -10.85
CA HIS A 66 -1.73 9.94 -12.10
C HIS A 66 -1.78 8.87 -13.21
N SER A 67 -1.37 7.63 -12.92
CA SER A 67 -1.44 6.47 -13.82
C SER A 67 -0.71 6.65 -15.15
N ASP A 68 0.34 7.47 -15.18
CA ASP A 68 1.13 7.79 -16.37
C ASP A 68 2.60 7.37 -16.25
N VAL A 69 3.01 6.74 -15.14
CA VAL A 69 4.38 6.27 -14.89
C VAL A 69 4.36 4.87 -14.30
N VAL A 70 5.29 4.02 -14.73
CA VAL A 70 5.63 2.77 -14.06
C VAL A 70 7.01 2.91 -13.43
N GLY A 71 7.13 2.65 -12.13
CA GLY A 71 8.40 2.73 -11.45
C GLY A 71 8.41 2.13 -10.05
N GLY A 72 9.61 2.07 -9.47
CA GLY A 72 9.85 1.58 -8.13
C GLY A 72 10.89 2.42 -7.40
N ALA A 73 10.85 2.38 -6.07
CA ALA A 73 11.85 3.00 -5.22
C ALA A 73 12.19 2.07 -4.06
N ALA A 74 13.46 2.02 -3.68
CA ALA A 74 13.95 1.37 -2.47
C ALA A 74 14.69 2.41 -1.63
N VAL A 75 14.36 2.50 -0.34
CA VAL A 75 14.98 3.41 0.61
C VAL A 75 15.49 2.60 1.78
N ALA A 76 16.80 2.63 2.00
CA ALA A 76 17.45 1.94 3.11
C ALA A 76 17.64 2.87 4.31
N ARG A 77 17.64 2.30 5.51
CA ARG A 77 18.02 3.00 6.75
C ARG A 77 19.50 3.35 6.74
N GLU A 78 20.34 2.33 6.50
CA GLU A 78 21.79 2.43 6.61
C GLU A 78 22.41 2.75 5.25
N GLN A 79 23.47 3.54 5.27
CA GLN A 79 24.13 4.03 4.06
C GLN A 79 24.77 2.89 3.26
N ASP A 80 25.43 1.94 3.93
CA ASP A 80 26.07 0.79 3.29
C ASP A 80 25.07 -0.05 2.46
N VAL A 81 23.88 -0.30 3.01
CA VAL A 81 22.78 -0.97 2.31
C VAL A 81 22.31 -0.15 1.11
N SER A 82 22.22 1.17 1.25
CA SER A 82 21.83 2.05 0.14
C SER A 82 22.84 2.04 -1.02
N GLU A 83 24.14 1.99 -0.70
CA GLU A 83 25.23 1.94 -1.67
C GLU A 83 25.27 0.58 -2.38
N GLU A 84 25.06 -0.51 -1.66
CA GLU A 84 24.93 -1.85 -2.25
C GLU A 84 23.74 -1.92 -3.21
N LEU A 85 22.58 -1.39 -2.82
CA LEU A 85 21.40 -1.31 -3.69
C LEU A 85 21.67 -0.48 -4.95
N ALA A 86 22.36 0.66 -4.82
CA ALA A 86 22.72 1.51 -5.95
C ALA A 86 23.70 0.81 -6.92
N TRP A 87 24.68 0.09 -6.37
CA TRP A 87 25.62 -0.71 -7.16
C TRP A 87 24.88 -1.78 -7.97
N TRP A 88 23.99 -2.55 -7.33
CA TRP A 88 23.17 -3.55 -8.02
C TRP A 88 22.23 -2.94 -9.05
N ALA A 89 21.60 -1.80 -8.74
CA ALA A 89 20.72 -1.12 -9.69
C ALA A 89 21.46 -0.71 -10.97
N ASN A 90 22.71 -0.25 -10.83
CA ASN A 90 23.59 0.07 -11.95
C ASN A 90 24.02 -1.19 -12.73
N CYS A 91 24.46 -2.24 -12.05
CA CYS A 91 24.90 -3.49 -12.69
C CYS A 91 23.77 -4.20 -13.46
N LEU A 92 22.54 -4.15 -12.93
CA LEU A 92 21.37 -4.77 -13.55
C LEU A 92 20.66 -3.87 -14.56
N GLY A 93 21.00 -2.58 -14.61
CA GLY A 93 20.36 -1.61 -15.51
C GLY A 93 18.89 -1.36 -15.19
N VAL A 94 18.48 -1.47 -13.93
CA VAL A 94 17.07 -1.33 -13.48
C VAL A 94 16.71 0.09 -13.02
N THR A 95 17.60 1.06 -13.23
CA THR A 95 17.36 2.47 -12.90
C THR A 95 16.28 3.07 -13.80
N GLY A 96 15.35 3.82 -13.21
CA GLY A 96 14.23 4.44 -13.94
C GLY A 96 14.63 5.58 -14.86
N ALA A 97 13.76 5.90 -15.83
CA ALA A 97 13.97 7.01 -16.75
C ALA A 97 13.96 8.37 -16.02
N PRO A 98 14.79 9.35 -16.40
CA PRO A 98 14.78 10.69 -15.79
C PRO A 98 13.43 11.41 -15.96
N PHE A 99 12.76 11.21 -17.10
CA PHE A 99 11.46 11.83 -17.37
C PHE A 99 10.36 11.27 -16.45
N ASP A 100 10.32 9.95 -16.28
CA ASP A 100 9.40 9.28 -15.36
C ASP A 100 9.65 9.67 -13.90
N SER A 101 10.93 9.90 -13.55
CA SER A 101 11.32 10.41 -12.24
C SER A 101 10.80 11.83 -12.01
N PHE A 102 10.87 12.69 -13.03
CA PHE A 102 10.26 14.03 -13.00
C PHE A 102 8.74 13.97 -12.83
N LEU A 103 8.03 13.12 -13.58
CA LEU A 103 6.58 12.96 -13.45
C LEU A 103 6.17 12.41 -12.08
N THR A 104 6.92 11.44 -11.55
CA THR A 104 6.73 10.95 -10.18
C THR A 104 6.90 12.07 -9.16
N LEU A 105 7.95 12.89 -9.29
CA LEU A 105 8.18 14.03 -8.39
C LEU A 105 7.08 15.10 -8.51
N ARG A 106 6.54 15.32 -9.70
CA ARG A 106 5.36 16.17 -9.90
C ARG A 106 4.14 15.62 -9.14
N GLY A 107 3.90 14.31 -9.22
CA GLY A 107 2.82 13.64 -8.50
C GLY A 107 2.95 13.71 -6.97
N LEU A 108 4.18 13.63 -6.46
CA LEU A 108 4.48 13.74 -5.03
C LEU A 108 4.04 15.08 -4.41
N ARG A 109 4.06 16.17 -5.19
CA ARG A 109 3.67 17.51 -4.69
C ARG A 109 2.22 17.59 -4.23
N THR A 110 1.35 16.73 -4.75
CA THR A 110 -0.07 16.67 -4.38
C THR A 110 -0.40 15.47 -3.50
N LEU A 111 0.60 14.68 -3.07
CA LEU A 111 0.39 13.42 -2.36
C LEU A 111 -0.50 13.57 -1.13
N HIS A 112 -0.19 14.51 -0.24
CA HIS A 112 -0.95 14.70 1.01
C HIS A 112 -2.43 15.03 0.75
N ALA A 113 -2.69 15.97 -0.16
CA ALA A 113 -4.06 16.37 -0.51
C ALA A 113 -4.85 15.22 -1.15
N ARG A 114 -4.21 14.46 -2.06
CA ARG A 114 -4.83 13.27 -2.68
C ARG A 114 -5.14 12.21 -1.64
N LEU A 115 -4.17 11.86 -0.79
CA LEU A 115 -4.35 10.85 0.23
C LEU A 115 -5.45 11.22 1.20
N GLU A 116 -5.49 12.45 1.71
CA GLU A 116 -6.57 12.89 2.60
C GLU A 116 -7.96 12.70 1.97
N GLN A 117 -8.13 13.05 0.69
CA GLN A 117 -9.39 12.84 -0.01
C GLN A 117 -9.68 11.35 -0.22
N HIS A 118 -8.69 10.56 -0.63
CA HIS A 118 -8.80 9.12 -0.80
C HIS A 118 -9.22 8.42 0.50
N GLY A 119 -8.62 8.80 1.63
CA GLY A 119 -8.92 8.25 2.94
C GLY A 119 -10.34 8.58 3.39
N ARG A 120 -10.79 9.83 3.21
CA ARG A 120 -12.17 10.24 3.50
C ARG A 120 -13.19 9.46 2.66
N ASN A 121 -12.94 9.33 1.35
CA ASN A 121 -13.82 8.57 0.45
C ASN A 121 -13.88 7.09 0.83
N ALA A 122 -12.73 6.48 1.10
CA ALA A 122 -12.65 5.07 1.43
C ALA A 122 -13.32 4.75 2.77
N GLN A 123 -13.12 5.60 3.80
CA GLN A 123 -13.81 5.44 5.08
C GLN A 123 -15.33 5.50 4.90
N ALA A 124 -15.85 6.54 4.22
CA ALA A 124 -17.28 6.69 4.00
C ALA A 124 -17.86 5.51 3.19
N LEU A 125 -17.15 5.07 2.15
CA LEU A 125 -17.55 3.91 1.34
C LEU A 125 -17.55 2.62 2.16
N ALA A 126 -16.52 2.38 2.96
CA ALA A 126 -16.41 1.17 3.78
C ALA A 126 -17.50 1.11 4.85
N GLU A 127 -17.83 2.24 5.48
CA GLU A 127 -18.93 2.36 6.45
C GLU A 127 -20.30 2.13 5.81
N TRP A 128 -20.52 2.68 4.62
CA TRP A 128 -21.76 2.45 3.88
C TRP A 128 -21.91 0.99 3.46
N LEU A 129 -20.87 0.41 2.84
CA LEU A 129 -20.84 -1.01 2.45
C LEU A 129 -21.01 -1.94 3.64
N ALA A 130 -20.55 -1.52 4.83
CA ALA A 130 -20.59 -2.33 6.03
C ALA A 130 -22.00 -2.66 6.53
N GLY A 131 -23.02 -1.90 6.09
CA GLY A 131 -24.43 -2.13 6.38
C GLY A 131 -25.31 -2.28 5.13
N ALA A 132 -24.72 -2.38 3.94
CA ALA A 132 -25.45 -2.51 2.69
C ALA A 132 -25.99 -3.94 2.49
N ASP A 133 -27.23 -4.05 2.03
CA ASP A 133 -27.83 -5.34 1.64
C ASP A 133 -27.01 -5.99 0.52
N GLY A 134 -26.82 -7.31 0.62
CA GLY A 134 -26.03 -8.06 -0.35
C GLY A 134 -24.51 -8.01 -0.15
N VAL A 135 -24.00 -7.24 0.82
CA VAL A 135 -22.57 -7.29 1.20
C VAL A 135 -22.38 -8.24 2.38
N ALA A 136 -21.65 -9.33 2.15
CA ALA A 136 -21.36 -10.33 3.18
C ALA A 136 -20.23 -9.88 4.10
N LYS A 137 -19.19 -9.23 3.55
CA LYS A 137 -18.02 -8.80 4.32
C LYS A 137 -17.33 -7.59 3.70
N VAL A 138 -16.75 -6.75 4.55
CA VAL A 138 -15.90 -5.62 4.14
C VAL A 138 -14.56 -5.73 4.83
N TYR A 139 -13.50 -5.66 4.03
CA TYR A 139 -12.11 -5.58 4.45
C TYR A 139 -11.65 -4.14 4.27
N TYR A 140 -11.51 -3.42 5.38
CA TYR A 140 -10.92 -2.10 5.42
C TYR A 140 -10.31 -1.85 6.81
N PRO A 141 -9.01 -1.49 6.92
CA PRO A 141 -8.35 -1.33 8.22
C PRO A 141 -8.94 -0.23 9.10
N GLY A 142 -9.67 0.74 8.52
CA GLY A 142 -10.34 1.82 9.27
C GLY A 142 -11.63 1.41 9.97
N LEU A 143 -12.20 0.22 9.66
CA LEU A 143 -13.35 -0.29 10.39
C LEU A 143 -12.92 -0.91 11.72
N ALA A 144 -13.56 -0.53 12.83
CA ALA A 144 -13.23 -1.04 14.17
C ALA A 144 -13.31 -2.57 14.30
N ARG A 145 -14.17 -3.22 13.49
CA ARG A 145 -14.33 -4.67 13.43
C ARG A 145 -13.21 -5.39 12.65
N HIS A 146 -12.33 -4.66 11.99
CA HIS A 146 -11.23 -5.25 11.23
C HIS A 146 -10.20 -5.86 12.20
N PRO A 147 -9.78 -7.13 12.04
CA PRO A 147 -8.86 -7.78 12.98
C PRO A 147 -7.54 -7.05 13.18
N GLY A 148 -7.08 -6.31 12.16
CA GLY A 148 -5.87 -5.51 12.20
C GLY A 148 -6.06 -4.04 12.63
N HIS A 149 -7.27 -3.60 13.00
CA HIS A 149 -7.59 -2.19 13.25
C HIS A 149 -6.69 -1.56 14.32
N GLU A 150 -6.53 -2.23 15.46
CA GLU A 150 -5.71 -1.71 16.57
C GLU A 150 -4.23 -1.57 16.20
N VAL A 151 -3.68 -2.53 15.45
CA VAL A 151 -2.30 -2.45 14.96
C VAL A 151 -2.17 -1.31 13.95
N ALA A 152 -3.10 -1.22 13.00
CA ALA A 152 -3.15 -0.15 12.01
C ALA A 152 -3.19 1.23 12.68
N ARG A 153 -4.09 1.43 13.64
CA ARG A 153 -4.23 2.67 14.41
C ARG A 153 -2.95 3.08 15.14
N ARG A 154 -2.17 2.12 15.64
CA ARG A 154 -0.91 2.38 16.34
C ARG A 154 0.23 2.76 15.40
N GLN A 155 0.35 2.10 14.25
CA GLN A 155 1.52 2.22 13.37
C GLN A 155 1.30 3.07 12.11
N GLN A 156 0.07 3.55 11.85
CA GLN A 156 -0.31 4.29 10.65
C GLN A 156 -0.96 5.64 11.00
N ARG A 157 -0.81 6.64 10.14
CA ARG A 157 -1.49 7.95 10.25
C ARG A 157 -2.79 8.03 9.43
N GLY A 158 -3.07 7.01 8.63
CA GLY A 158 -4.29 6.85 7.85
C GLY A 158 -4.46 5.39 7.46
N PHE A 159 -5.69 4.96 7.21
CA PHE A 159 -6.02 3.54 6.98
C PHE A 159 -5.93 3.08 5.52
N GLY A 160 -5.44 3.96 4.64
CA GLY A 160 -5.39 3.68 3.20
C GLY A 160 -6.72 3.98 2.51
N ALA A 161 -6.76 3.65 1.22
CA ALA A 161 -7.92 3.89 0.38
C ALA A 161 -8.35 2.70 -0.47
N ILE A 162 -7.82 1.52 -0.15
CA ILE A 162 -8.25 0.26 -0.75
C ILE A 162 -9.36 -0.29 0.14
N VAL A 163 -10.48 -0.65 -0.48
CA VAL A 163 -11.59 -1.35 0.17
C VAL A 163 -11.82 -2.64 -0.61
N SER A 164 -11.89 -3.76 0.08
CA SER A 164 -12.28 -5.03 -0.52
C SER A 164 -13.54 -5.56 0.15
N LEU A 165 -14.35 -6.31 -0.59
CA LEU A 165 -15.64 -6.79 -0.10
C LEU A 165 -15.97 -8.17 -0.67
N GLU A 166 -16.81 -8.89 0.06
CA GLU A 166 -17.45 -10.13 -0.40
C GLU A 166 -18.95 -9.85 -0.57
N LEU A 167 -19.51 -10.24 -1.71
CA LEU A 167 -20.95 -10.15 -1.96
C LEU A 167 -21.65 -11.47 -1.58
N ALA A 168 -22.84 -11.35 -1.03
CA ALA A 168 -23.77 -12.46 -0.92
C ALA A 168 -24.34 -12.79 -2.32
N GLY A 169 -24.56 -14.08 -2.61
CA GLY A 169 -25.13 -14.51 -3.89
C GLY A 169 -24.12 -15.02 -4.94
N GLY A 170 -22.84 -15.08 -4.60
CA GLY A 170 -21.82 -15.75 -5.42
C GLY A 170 -21.48 -15.00 -6.72
N LEU A 171 -21.04 -15.75 -7.74
CA LEU A 171 -20.46 -15.18 -8.97
C LEU A 171 -21.45 -14.30 -9.75
N GLU A 172 -22.72 -14.67 -9.80
CA GLU A 172 -23.74 -13.91 -10.54
C GLU A 172 -23.98 -12.54 -9.90
N ALA A 173 -23.98 -12.46 -8.56
CA ALA A 173 -24.05 -11.19 -7.85
C ALA A 173 -22.82 -10.31 -8.12
N VAL A 174 -21.63 -10.92 -8.18
CA VAL A 174 -20.39 -10.20 -8.54
C VAL A 174 -20.46 -9.62 -9.94
N ARG A 175 -20.91 -10.40 -10.93
CA ARG A 175 -21.06 -9.93 -12.33
C ARG A 175 -22.05 -8.77 -12.43
N ALA A 176 -23.24 -8.94 -11.86
CA ALA A 176 -24.26 -7.89 -11.87
C ALA A 176 -23.78 -6.61 -11.15
N PHE A 177 -23.04 -6.76 -10.05
CA PHE A 177 -22.43 -5.64 -9.34
C PHE A 177 -21.42 -4.92 -10.23
N THR A 178 -20.46 -5.64 -10.83
CA THR A 178 -19.41 -5.01 -11.66
C THR A 178 -19.96 -4.35 -12.92
N ASP A 179 -20.98 -4.95 -13.55
CA ASP A 179 -21.61 -4.41 -14.76
C ASP A 179 -22.41 -3.12 -14.47
N GLY A 180 -22.89 -2.94 -13.24
CA GLY A 180 -23.65 -1.76 -12.81
C GLY A 180 -22.80 -0.55 -12.41
N LEU A 181 -21.47 -0.67 -12.37
CA LEU A 181 -20.60 0.41 -11.90
C LEU A 181 -20.39 1.48 -12.97
N ALA A 182 -20.87 2.69 -12.71
CA ALA A 182 -20.65 3.84 -13.62
C ALA A 182 -19.36 4.62 -13.32
N TYR A 183 -18.90 4.63 -12.07
CA TYR A 183 -17.78 5.46 -11.61
C TYR A 183 -16.50 4.66 -11.29
N PHE A 184 -16.62 3.34 -11.15
CA PHE A 184 -15.49 2.45 -10.91
C PHE A 184 -15.16 1.70 -12.19
N SER A 185 -13.97 1.94 -12.73
CA SER A 185 -13.48 1.20 -13.90
C SER A 185 -13.00 -0.18 -13.50
N LEU A 186 -13.42 -1.20 -14.25
CA LEU A 186 -12.84 -2.54 -14.16
C LEU A 186 -11.47 -2.53 -14.86
N ALA A 187 -10.40 -2.39 -14.08
CA ALA A 187 -9.03 -2.33 -14.57
C ALA A 187 -8.05 -2.92 -13.56
N GLU A 188 -6.88 -3.34 -14.05
CA GLU A 188 -5.76 -3.74 -13.20
C GLU A 188 -4.97 -2.50 -12.74
N SER A 189 -4.28 -2.62 -11.60
CA SER A 189 -3.54 -1.56 -10.87
C SER A 189 -4.41 -0.83 -9.81
N LEU A 190 -3.80 0.02 -8.97
CA LEU A 190 -4.50 0.87 -7.99
C LEU A 190 -3.78 2.22 -7.74
N GLY A 191 -4.39 3.09 -6.95
CA GLY A 191 -3.74 4.30 -6.41
C GLY A 191 -3.91 5.57 -7.25
N TRP A 192 -4.88 5.57 -8.18
CA TRP A 192 -5.33 6.74 -8.93
C TRP A 192 -6.85 6.89 -8.83
N ARG A 193 -7.32 8.13 -8.98
CA ARG A 193 -8.73 8.59 -8.91
C ARG A 193 -9.46 8.27 -7.61
#